data_AF-A0A9E5A1R3-F1
#
_entry.id   AF-A0A9E5A1R3-F1
#
_cell.length_a   1.000
_cell.length_b   1.000
_cell.length_c   1.000
_cell.angle_alpha   90.00
_cell.angle_beta   90.00
_cell.angle_gamma   90.00
#
_symmetry.space_group_name_H-M   'P 1'
#
loop_
_entity.id
_entity.type
_entity.pdbx_description
1 polymer ?
#
loop_
_entity_poly.entity_id
_entity_poly.type
_entity_poly.pdbx_seq_one_letter_code
_entity_poly.pdbx_strand_id
1 'polypeptide(L)'
;MAEILPLVKVVPEMNLTLDPSTGKLGAAVGGAVIVSLDTVNEQLDELEIAVEDLYTSLDPTTVSPGSYPGREGTYMIAGKLTNVVYGFIVGLILLVALFGI
;
A
#
# COMPACT_ATOMS: atom_id res chain seq x y z
N MET A 1 -14.32 -30.52 12.32
CA MET A 1 -13.05 -31.26 12.45
C MET A 1 -12.51 -31.43 11.04
N ALA A 2 -11.43 -30.74 10.69
CA ALA A 2 -10.76 -30.95 9.40
C ALA A 2 -9.93 -32.23 9.52
N GLU A 3 -10.24 -33.21 8.68
CA GLU A 3 -9.55 -34.49 8.62
C GLU A 3 -8.15 -34.25 8.02
N ILE A 4 -7.10 -34.35 8.84
CA ILE A 4 -5.71 -34.20 8.38
C ILE A 4 -5.34 -35.49 7.63
N LEU A 5 -5.44 -35.44 6.31
CA LEU A 5 -5.06 -36.55 5.45
C LEU A 5 -3.53 -36.73 5.50
N PRO A 6 -3.02 -37.98 5.56
CA PRO A 6 -1.59 -38.24 5.61
C PRO A 6 -0.92 -37.78 4.30
N LEU A 7 0.12 -36.95 4.42
CA LEU A 7 0.97 -36.53 3.31
C LEU A 7 1.62 -37.74 2.64
N VAL A 8 1.41 -37.90 1.33
CA VAL A 8 1.93 -39.04 0.56
C VAL A 8 3.31 -38.66 0.00
N LYS A 9 4.35 -39.41 0.38
CA LYS A 9 5.71 -39.23 -0.18
C LYS A 9 5.75 -39.81 -1.59
N VAL A 10 6.01 -38.96 -2.59
CA VAL A 10 6.06 -39.36 -4.01
C VAL A 10 7.49 -39.70 -4.44
N VAL A 11 8.50 -38.97 -3.94
CA VAL A 11 9.92 -39.26 -4.17
C VAL A 11 10.72 -39.09 -2.86
N PRO A 12 11.10 -40.19 -2.19
CA PRO A 12 11.83 -40.13 -0.91
C PRO A 12 13.19 -39.46 -1.01
N GLU A 13 13.89 -39.62 -2.14
CA GLU A 13 15.28 -39.14 -2.32
C GLU A 13 15.38 -37.62 -2.48
N MET A 14 14.31 -36.97 -2.95
CA MET A 14 14.23 -35.51 -3.09
C MET A 14 13.35 -34.86 -2.00
N ASN A 15 12.94 -35.65 -1.00
CA ASN A 15 11.98 -35.29 0.04
C ASN A 15 10.73 -34.56 -0.49
N LEU A 16 10.17 -34.98 -1.62
CA LEU A 16 8.95 -34.37 -2.16
C LEU A 16 7.71 -35.06 -1.58
N THR A 17 6.81 -34.28 -0.99
CA THR A 17 5.52 -34.76 -0.46
C THR A 17 4.36 -34.10 -1.20
N LEU A 18 3.34 -34.89 -1.48
CA LEU A 18 2.08 -34.44 -2.07
C LEU A 18 1.05 -34.28 -0.96
N ASP A 19 0.43 -33.10 -0.91
CA ASP A 19 -0.77 -32.86 -0.11
C ASP A 19 -2.00 -33.36 -0.88
N PRO A 20 -2.68 -34.43 -0.40
CA PRO A 20 -3.82 -35.04 -1.09
C PRO A 20 -5.08 -34.17 -1.08
N SER A 21 -5.13 -33.09 -0.30
CA SER A 21 -6.28 -32.18 -0.25
C SER A 21 -6.20 -31.05 -1.29
N THR A 22 -4.99 -30.58 -1.58
CA THR A 22 -4.75 -29.45 -2.52
C THR A 22 -4.10 -29.87 -3.82
N GLY A 23 -3.59 -31.11 -3.92
CA GLY A 23 -2.90 -31.63 -5.10
C GLY A 23 -1.55 -30.96 -5.37
N LYS A 24 -1.03 -30.16 -4.43
CA LYS A 24 0.23 -29.42 -4.59
C LYS A 24 1.42 -30.29 -4.20
N LEU A 25 2.48 -30.20 -5.00
CA LEU A 25 3.78 -30.83 -4.76
C LEU A 25 4.69 -29.82 -4.05
N GLY A 26 5.15 -30.16 -2.84
CA GLY A 26 6.09 -29.34 -2.07
C GLY A 26 7.35 -30.12 -1.72
N ALA A 27 8.50 -29.43 -1.72
CA ALA A 27 9.70 -29.95 -1.07
C ALA A 27 9.43 -29.97 0.44
N ALA A 28 9.51 -31.15 1.05
CA ALA A 28 9.39 -31.33 2.48
C ALA A 28 10.77 -31.47 3.11
N VAL A 29 10.99 -30.80 4.23
CA VAL A 29 12.05 -31.17 5.17
C VAL A 29 11.33 -31.62 6.43
N GLY A 30 11.52 -32.88 6.82
CA GLY A 30 11.06 -33.37 8.13
C GLY A 30 9.54 -33.30 8.39
N GLY A 31 8.69 -33.43 7.36
CA GLY A 31 7.23 -33.48 7.56
C GLY A 31 6.52 -32.12 7.51
N ALA A 32 7.21 -31.04 7.13
CA ALA A 32 6.62 -29.75 6.84
C ALA A 32 6.71 -29.41 5.34
N VAL A 33 5.64 -28.85 4.78
CA VAL A 33 5.62 -28.28 3.42
C VAL A 33 6.36 -26.94 3.46
N ILE A 34 7.36 -26.75 2.59
CA ILE A 34 7.92 -25.42 2.37
C ILE A 34 6.88 -24.59 1.63
N VAL A 35 6.29 -23.62 2.32
CA VAL A 35 5.33 -22.66 1.75
C VAL A 35 6.13 -21.51 1.12
N SER A 36 5.91 -21.24 -0.17
CA SER A 36 6.45 -20.03 -0.79
C SER A 36 5.80 -18.80 -0.14
N LEU A 37 6.64 -17.85 0.27
CA LEU A 37 6.23 -16.56 0.81
C LEU A 37 6.18 -15.47 -0.27
N ASP A 38 6.35 -15.81 -1.56
CA ASP A 38 6.40 -14.83 -2.64
C ASP A 38 5.13 -13.98 -2.70
N THR A 39 3.96 -14.60 -2.54
CA THR A 39 2.67 -13.89 -2.51
C THR A 39 2.47 -13.01 -1.29
N VAL A 40 3.16 -13.31 -0.19
CA VAL A 40 3.16 -12.50 1.03
C VAL A 40 4.08 -11.31 0.84
N ASN A 41 5.24 -11.51 0.23
CA ASN A 41 6.19 -10.44 -0.09
C ASN A 41 5.59 -9.45 -1.09
N GLU A 42 4.88 -9.93 -2.12
CA GLU A 42 4.20 -9.05 -3.08
C GLU A 42 3.16 -8.14 -2.40
N GLN A 43 2.38 -8.67 -1.46
CA GLN A 43 1.46 -7.86 -0.66
C GLN A 43 2.17 -6.89 0.29
N LEU A 44 3.36 -7.26 0.78
CA LEU A 44 4.18 -6.39 1.61
C LEU A 44 4.71 -5.20 0.80
N ASP A 45 5.14 -5.43 -0.44
CA ASP A 45 5.60 -4.40 -1.36
C ASP A 45 4.47 -3.39 -1.68
N GLU A 46 3.25 -3.88 -1.94
CA GLU A 46 2.08 -3.01 -2.14
C GLU A 46 1.77 -2.17 -0.89
N LEU A 47 1.86 -2.76 0.30
CA LEU A 47 1.65 -2.05 1.55
C LEU A 47 2.70 -0.95 1.76
N GLU A 48 3.97 -1.23 1.43
CA GLU A 48 5.05 -0.27 1.59
C GLU A 48 4.87 0.95 0.68
N ILE A 49 4.38 0.76 -0.55
CA ILE A 49 4.00 1.86 -1.46
C ILE A 49 2.90 2.72 -0.83
N ALA A 50 1.86 2.10 -0.28
CA ALA A 50 0.76 2.83 0.34
C ALA A 50 1.21 3.59 1.61
N VAL A 51 2.11 2.99 2.39
CA VAL A 51 2.69 3.63 3.59
C VAL A 51 3.54 4.84 3.20
N GLU A 52 4.39 4.71 2.19
CA GLU A 52 5.21 5.83 1.70
C GLU A 52 4.34 6.99 1.17
N ASP A 53 3.24 6.68 0.47
CA ASP A 53 2.27 7.71 0.04
C ASP A 53 1.64 8.45 1.22
N LEU A 54 1.32 7.74 2.31
CA LEU A 54 0.82 8.37 3.52
C LEU A 54 1.86 9.27 4.20
N TYR A 55 3.12 8.81 4.30
CA TYR A 55 4.21 9.61 4.86
C TYR A 55 4.48 10.87 4.03
N THR A 56 4.38 10.76 2.71
CA THR A 56 4.64 11.86 1.77
C THR A 56 3.40 12.68 1.42
N SER A 57 2.23 12.34 1.96
CA SER A 57 0.94 12.99 1.65
C SER A 57 0.88 14.49 1.94
N LEU A 58 1.69 14.97 2.88
CA LEU A 58 1.79 16.39 3.25
C LEU A 58 2.88 17.15 2.48
N ASP A 59 3.71 16.46 1.72
CA ASP A 59 4.71 17.11 0.87
C ASP A 59 4.04 17.58 -0.42
N PRO A 60 3.98 18.91 -0.70
CA PRO A 60 3.33 19.42 -1.90
C PRO A 60 4.12 19.12 -3.20
N THR A 61 5.33 18.58 -3.10
CA THR A 61 6.21 18.22 -4.23
C THR A 61 6.03 16.78 -4.68
N THR A 62 5.34 15.94 -3.89
CA THR A 62 5.12 14.54 -4.20
C THR A 62 3.81 14.35 -4.97
N VAL A 63 3.66 13.19 -5.59
CA VAL A 63 2.47 12.80 -6.35
C VAL A 63 2.08 11.41 -5.90
N SER A 64 0.80 11.23 -5.56
CA SER A 64 0.32 9.93 -5.08
C SER A 64 0.48 8.86 -6.17
N PRO A 65 0.99 7.66 -5.83
CA PRO A 65 1.10 6.53 -6.75
C PRO A 65 -0.26 6.21 -7.38
N GLY A 66 -0.31 6.12 -8.72
CA GLY A 66 -1.55 5.88 -9.47
C GLY A 66 -2.32 7.16 -9.88
N SER A 67 -1.78 8.34 -9.62
CA SER A 67 -2.30 9.60 -10.18
C SER A 67 -2.22 9.63 -11.70
N TYR A 68 -3.23 10.23 -12.35
CA TYR A 68 -3.21 10.45 -13.80
C TYR A 68 -1.97 11.27 -14.24
N PRO A 69 -1.38 10.99 -15.42
CA PRO A 69 -0.27 11.76 -15.95
C PRO A 69 -0.58 13.26 -16.01
N GLY A 70 0.38 14.10 -15.61
CA GLY A 70 0.21 15.56 -15.59
C GLY A 70 -0.47 16.12 -14.34
N ARG A 71 -0.66 15.32 -13.28
CA ARG A 71 -1.10 15.77 -11.94
C ARG A 71 0.05 16.28 -11.05
N GLU A 72 1.26 16.32 -11.57
CA GLU A 72 2.44 16.81 -10.85
C GLU A 72 2.22 18.25 -10.34
N GLY A 73 2.57 18.49 -9.07
CA GLY A 73 2.42 19.81 -8.45
C GLY A 73 0.98 20.26 -8.18
N THR A 74 -0.04 19.39 -8.38
CA THR A 74 -1.44 19.73 -8.04
C THR A 74 -1.59 20.12 -6.57
N TYR A 75 -0.91 19.41 -5.65
CA TYR A 75 -0.92 19.75 -4.23
C TYR A 75 -0.31 21.13 -3.93
N MET A 76 0.77 21.49 -4.65
CA MET A 76 1.38 22.81 -4.54
C MET A 76 0.44 23.92 -5.03
N ILE A 77 -0.19 23.73 -6.19
CA ILE A 77 -1.15 24.70 -6.75
C ILE A 77 -2.36 24.85 -5.82
N ALA A 78 -2.89 23.73 -5.31
CA ALA A 78 -3.99 23.74 -4.36
C ALA A 78 -3.62 24.54 -3.10
N GLY A 79 -2.49 24.24 -2.46
CA GLY A 79 -2.06 24.95 -1.26
C GLY A 79 -1.84 26.45 -1.48
N LYS A 80 -1.29 26.85 -2.63
CA LYS A 80 -1.16 28.28 -2.98
C LYS A 80 -2.52 28.95 -3.14
N LEU A 81 -3.44 28.32 -3.86
CA LEU A 81 -4.78 28.86 -4.09
C LEU A 81 -5.55 29.02 -2.77
N THR A 82 -5.53 28.02 -1.90
CA THR A 82 -6.23 28.10 -0.61
C THR A 82 -5.67 29.21 0.26
N ASN A 83 -4.34 29.37 0.30
CA ASN A 83 -3.71 30.47 1.04
C ASN A 83 -4.07 31.86 0.49
N VAL A 84 -4.20 32.01 -0.83
CA VAL A 84 -4.67 33.26 -1.44
C VAL A 84 -6.10 33.57 -1.02
N VAL A 85 -7.00 32.58 -1.04
CA VAL A 85 -8.40 32.77 -0.63
C VAL A 85 -8.51 33.12 0.86
N TYR A 86 -7.76 32.43 1.73
CA TYR A 86 -7.72 32.78 3.15
C TYR A 86 -7.20 34.19 3.37
N GLY A 87 -6.11 34.58 2.69
CA GLY A 87 -5.57 35.93 2.75
C GLY A 87 -6.58 36.99 2.30
N PHE A 88 -7.35 36.70 1.25
CA PHE A 88 -8.41 37.58 0.77
C PHE A 88 -9.55 37.75 1.77
N ILE A 89 -10.04 36.65 2.35
CA ILE A 89 -11.11 36.68 3.36
C ILE A 89 -10.66 37.44 4.60
N VAL A 90 -9.45 37.15 5.12
CA VAL A 90 -8.88 37.87 6.26
C VAL A 90 -8.69 39.35 5.95
N GLY A 91 -8.22 39.67 4.74
CA GLY A 91 -8.09 41.05 4.26
C GLY A 91 -9.43 41.80 4.24
N LEU A 92 -10.50 41.17 3.76
CA LEU A 92 -11.85 41.75 3.78
C LEU A 92 -12.36 41.98 5.21
N ILE A 93 -12.17 41.02 6.11
CA ILE A 93 -12.55 41.15 7.52
C ILE A 93 -11.81 42.33 8.16
N LEU A 94 -10.51 42.45 7.92
CA LEU A 94 -9.71 43.56 8.44
C LEU A 94 -10.13 44.90 7.84
N LEU A 95 -10.48 44.95 6.55
CA LEU A 95 -10.95 46.16 5.90
C LEU A 95 -12.26 46.65 6.54
N VAL A 96 -13.24 45.76 6.72
CA VAL A 96 -14.50 46.07 7.40
C VAL A 96 -14.25 46.51 8.85
N ALA A 97 -13.39 45.78 9.58
CA ALA A 97 -13.08 46.10 10.97
C ALA A 97 -12.37 47.45 11.15
N LEU A 98 -11.50 47.84 10.21
CA LEU A 98 -10.69 49.06 10.30
C LEU A 98 -11.45 50.30 9.79
N PHE A 99 -12.26 50.15 8.75
CA PHE A 99 -12.93 51.26 8.07
C PHE A 99 -14.44 51.36 8.34
N GLY A 100 -15.04 50.37 9.02
CA GLY A 100 -16.41 50.45 9.53
C GLY A 100 -17.51 50.57 8.46
N ILE A 101 -17.22 50.17 7.22
CA ILE A 101 -18.20 50.03 6.14
C ILE A 101 -18.76 48.61 6.17
#